data_AF-A0AAV2PGG4-F1
#
_entry.id   AF-A0AAV2PGG4-F1
#
_cell.length_a   1.000
_cell.length_b   1.000
_cell.length_c   1.000
_cell.angle_alpha   90.00
_cell.angle_beta   90.00
_cell.angle_gamma   90.00
#
_symmetry.space_group_name_H-M   'P 1'
#
loop_
_entity.id
_entity.type
_entity.pdbx_description
1 polymer ?
#
loop_
_entity_poly.entity_id
_entity_poly.type
_entity_poly.pdbx_seq_one_letter_code
_entity_poly.pdbx_strand_id
1 'polypeptide(L)'
;WEGDLCQNPVCVIECVNGNCTDPDICTCEEGWTGDICNLAICDPACINGDCVAPNTCNCTVGWEGDLCQNPVCVPECVNGKCITPDICTCELGWTGDRCNVAICYPECINGDCVAPNTCNCTVGWEGDLCQ
;
A
#
# COMPACT_ATOMS: atom_id res chain seq x y z
N TRP A 1 38.55 9.34 24.08
CA TRP A 1 39.51 8.26 23.77
C TRP A 1 39.78 7.48 25.03
N GLU A 2 39.81 6.16 24.92
CA GLU A 2 40.04 5.21 26.01
C GLU A 2 40.97 4.07 25.56
N GLY A 3 41.32 3.20 26.53
CA GLY A 3 42.31 2.13 26.37
C GLY A 3 43.73 2.56 26.76
N ASP A 4 44.58 1.57 27.03
CA ASP A 4 45.94 1.78 27.57
C ASP A 4 46.84 2.65 26.67
N LEU A 5 46.52 2.75 25.38
CA LEU A 5 47.24 3.54 24.38
C LEU A 5 46.34 4.62 23.73
N CYS A 6 45.19 4.95 24.35
CA CYS A 6 44.22 5.92 23.82
C CYS A 6 43.74 5.62 22.39
N GLN A 7 43.61 4.34 22.04
CA GLN A 7 43.35 3.88 20.68
C GLN A 7 41.87 3.75 20.33
N ASN A 8 40.97 3.77 21.32
CA ASN A 8 39.53 3.63 21.10
C ASN A 8 38.85 5.00 21.26
N PRO A 9 38.11 5.49 20.26
CA PRO A 9 37.29 6.68 20.43
C PRO A 9 36.17 6.40 21.44
N VAL A 10 35.74 7.42 22.19
CA VAL A 10 34.66 7.29 23.17
C VAL A 10 33.48 8.06 22.64
N CYS A 11 32.38 7.37 22.37
CA CYS A 11 31.10 7.99 22.08
C CYS A 11 30.25 7.92 23.35
N VAL A 12 29.82 9.08 23.84
CA VAL A 12 28.88 9.17 24.97
C VAL A 12 27.50 8.74 24.52
N ILE A 13 27.20 9.00 23.24
CA ILE A 13 25.97 8.60 22.59
C ILE A 13 26.19 7.25 21.90
N GLU A 14 25.24 6.32 22.05
CA GLU A 14 25.32 4.99 21.46
C GLU A 14 25.07 5.05 19.95
N CYS A 15 26.05 4.58 19.16
CA CYS A 15 25.88 4.33 17.73
C CYS A 15 25.08 3.04 17.55
N VAL A 16 23.88 3.11 16.95
CA VAL A 16 22.94 1.96 16.91
C VAL A 16 23.35 0.95 15.83
N ASN A 17 23.39 1.39 14.56
CA ASN A 17 23.81 0.57 13.41
C ASN A 17 25.08 1.16 12.80
N GLY A 18 26.13 1.28 13.62
CA GLY A 18 27.37 1.91 13.23
C GLY A 18 28.44 1.77 14.28
N ASN A 19 29.65 2.21 13.93
CA ASN A 19 30.80 2.17 14.82
C ASN A 19 31.22 3.59 15.21
N CYS A 20 31.68 3.74 16.46
CA CYS A 20 32.32 4.96 16.93
C CYS A 20 33.72 5.07 16.28
N THR A 21 33.95 6.11 15.46
CA THR A 21 35.21 6.29 14.72
C THR A 21 36.01 7.51 15.17
N ASP A 22 35.37 8.45 15.86
CA ASP A 22 35.96 9.60 16.55
C ASP A 22 35.06 9.92 17.78
N PRO A 23 35.49 10.73 18.77
CA PRO A 23 34.64 11.12 19.89
C PRO A 23 33.31 11.70 19.42
N ASP A 24 32.22 11.05 19.82
CA ASP A 24 30.84 11.37 19.45
C ASP A 24 30.56 11.40 17.93
N ILE A 25 31.39 10.71 17.12
CA ILE A 25 31.17 10.54 15.68
C ILE A 25 30.91 9.06 15.38
N CYS A 26 29.70 8.79 14.88
CA CYS A 26 29.29 7.48 14.40
C CYS A 26 29.51 7.37 12.88
N THR A 27 30.20 6.33 12.44
CA THR A 27 30.20 5.90 11.03
C THR A 27 29.17 4.79 10.86
N CYS A 28 28.13 5.07 10.07
CA CYS A 28 27.01 4.15 9.88
C CYS A 28 27.36 2.98 8.96
N GLU A 29 26.73 1.84 9.24
CA GLU A 29 26.71 0.69 8.36
C GLU A 29 25.95 0.99 7.06
N GLU A 30 26.15 0.15 6.05
CA GLU A 30 25.46 0.29 4.76
C GLU A 30 23.94 0.25 4.95
N GLY A 31 23.24 1.22 4.36
CA GLY A 31 21.79 1.34 4.48
C GLY A 31 21.29 2.07 5.73
N TRP A 32 22.18 2.65 6.56
CA TRP A 32 21.81 3.45 7.74
C TRP A 32 22.36 4.87 7.69
N THR A 33 21.65 5.79 8.36
CA THR A 33 21.98 7.22 8.43
C THR A 33 21.49 7.85 9.74
N GLY A 34 21.66 9.17 9.85
CA GLY A 34 21.44 9.94 11.07
C GLY A 34 22.68 9.98 11.97
N ASP A 35 22.69 10.91 12.92
CA ASP A 35 23.85 11.20 13.78
C ASP A 35 24.31 9.99 14.62
N ILE A 36 23.38 9.08 14.91
CA ILE A 36 23.62 7.85 15.69
C ILE A 36 23.32 6.57 14.89
N CYS A 37 23.19 6.69 13.56
CA CYS A 37 22.92 5.55 12.67
C CYS A 37 21.62 4.79 12.99
N ASN A 38 20.59 5.51 13.41
CA ASN A 38 19.29 4.96 13.78
C ASN A 38 18.22 5.11 12.68
N LEU A 39 18.51 5.83 11.60
CA LEU A 39 17.57 6.02 10.50
C LEU A 39 17.92 5.06 9.37
N ALA A 40 16.98 4.21 8.97
CA ALA A 40 17.17 3.33 7.82
C ALA A 40 17.04 4.11 6.51
N ILE A 41 17.81 3.70 5.51
CA ILE A 41 17.75 4.21 4.15
C ILE A 41 16.92 3.25 3.30
N CYS A 42 15.89 3.78 2.64
CA CYS A 42 15.14 3.08 1.61
C CYS A 42 15.33 3.83 0.29
N ASP A 43 15.89 3.16 -0.71
CA ASP A 43 16.03 3.68 -2.06
C ASP A 43 15.55 2.63 -3.09
N PRO A 44 14.36 2.81 -3.69
CA PRO A 44 13.49 3.99 -3.60
C PRO A 44 12.84 4.18 -2.22
N ALA A 45 12.44 5.42 -1.93
CA ALA A 45 11.72 5.74 -0.70
C ALA A 45 10.35 5.06 -0.64
N CYS A 46 9.93 4.68 0.56
CA CYS A 46 8.57 4.21 0.84
C CYS A 46 7.55 5.31 0.53
N ILE A 47 6.44 4.97 -0.15
CA ILE A 47 5.43 5.93 -0.59
C ILE A 47 4.41 6.20 0.52
N ASN A 48 3.73 5.15 1.01
CA ASN A 48 2.73 5.23 2.07
C ASN A 48 3.13 4.37 3.28
N GLY A 49 4.36 4.56 3.76
CA GLY A 49 4.91 3.78 4.86
C GLY A 49 6.21 4.37 5.38
N ASP A 50 6.71 3.76 6.44
CA ASP A 50 7.96 4.16 7.09
C ASP A 50 9.08 3.18 6.72
N CYS A 51 10.29 3.70 6.51
CA CYS A 51 11.48 2.87 6.33
C CYS A 51 11.94 2.36 7.71
N VAL A 52 11.74 1.07 7.98
CA VAL A 52 12.01 0.47 9.32
C VAL A 52 13.34 -0.29 9.38
N ALA A 53 13.86 -0.68 8.22
CA ALA A 53 15.18 -1.27 8.04
C ALA A 53 15.65 -0.95 6.61
N PRO A 54 16.94 -1.11 6.28
CA PRO A 54 17.45 -0.83 4.94
C PRO A 54 16.58 -1.48 3.86
N ASN A 55 16.06 -0.66 2.95
CA ASN A 55 15.15 -1.06 1.86
C ASN A 55 13.91 -1.87 2.30
N THR A 56 13.48 -1.71 3.55
CA THR A 56 12.31 -2.42 4.11
C THR A 56 11.28 -1.41 4.58
N CYS A 57 10.15 -1.37 3.89
CA CYS A 57 9.04 -0.50 4.20
C CYS A 57 8.01 -1.19 5.12
N ASN A 58 7.57 -0.48 6.15
CA ASN A 58 6.39 -0.83 6.93
C ASN A 58 5.22 0.03 6.47
N CYS A 59 4.22 -0.59 5.85
CA CYS A 59 3.13 0.14 5.22
C CYS A 59 2.11 0.65 6.23
N THR A 60 1.62 1.86 5.97
CA THR A 60 0.46 2.39 6.68
C THR A 60 -0.78 1.54 6.38
N VAL A 61 -1.72 1.51 7.32
CA VAL A 61 -2.94 0.69 7.19
C VAL A 61 -3.66 1.02 5.88
N GLY A 62 -4.01 -0.02 5.13
CA GLY A 62 -4.66 0.11 3.83
C GLY A 62 -3.71 0.21 2.64
N TRP A 63 -2.40 0.10 2.83
CA TRP A 63 -1.41 0.07 1.76
C TRP A 63 -0.55 -1.19 1.79
N GLU A 64 -0.07 -1.61 0.62
CA GLU A 64 0.78 -2.78 0.44
C GLU A 64 1.76 -2.62 -0.73
N GLY A 65 2.55 -3.68 -0.97
CA GLY A 65 3.65 -3.70 -1.93
C GLY A 65 4.97 -3.26 -1.31
N ASP A 66 6.06 -3.55 -2.01
CA ASP A 66 7.43 -3.37 -1.48
C ASP A 66 7.75 -1.92 -1.07
N LEU A 67 7.10 -0.94 -1.72
CA LEU A 67 7.23 0.49 -1.43
C LEU A 67 5.94 1.08 -0.85
N CYS A 68 4.99 0.25 -0.43
CA CYS A 68 3.67 0.68 0.03
C CYS A 68 2.91 1.52 -1.01
N GLN A 69 3.07 1.13 -2.28
CA GLN A 69 2.55 1.86 -3.44
C GLN A 69 1.13 1.44 -3.84
N ASN A 70 0.67 0.27 -3.41
CA ASN A 70 -0.61 -0.29 -3.81
C ASN A 70 -1.64 -0.05 -2.69
N PRO A 71 -2.79 0.57 -2.99
CA PRO A 71 -3.87 0.68 -2.02
C PRO A 71 -4.63 -0.65 -1.91
N VAL A 72 -5.11 -0.95 -0.71
CA VAL A 72 -5.86 -2.14 -0.36
C VAL A 72 -7.31 -1.77 -0.10
N CYS A 73 -8.22 -2.52 -0.71
CA CYS A 73 -9.66 -2.36 -0.52
C CYS A 73 -10.21 -3.64 0.12
N VAL A 74 -10.91 -3.52 1.25
CA VAL A 74 -11.53 -4.66 1.94
C VAL A 74 -13.02 -4.38 2.22
N PRO A 75 -13.96 -5.05 1.54
CA PRO A 75 -13.76 -6.06 0.49
C PRO A 75 -13.12 -5.51 -0.78
N GLU A 76 -12.55 -6.40 -1.60
CA GLU A 76 -11.98 -6.04 -2.89
C GLU A 76 -13.03 -5.41 -3.82
N CYS A 77 -12.57 -4.56 -4.74
CA CYS A 77 -13.40 -4.03 -5.82
C CYS A 77 -13.67 -5.15 -6.84
N VAL A 78 -14.93 -5.45 -7.15
CA VAL A 78 -15.28 -6.60 -8.00
C VAL A 78 -15.02 -6.31 -9.47
N ASN A 79 -15.61 -5.24 -10.01
CA ASN A 79 -15.42 -4.78 -11.39
C ASN A 79 -14.86 -3.35 -11.40
N GLY A 80 -13.70 -3.19 -10.77
CA GLY A 80 -13.09 -1.88 -10.57
C GLY A 80 -11.66 -2.00 -10.04
N LYS A 81 -11.06 -0.84 -9.79
CA LYS A 81 -9.72 -0.73 -9.23
C LYS A 81 -9.75 0.03 -7.92
N CYS A 82 -8.99 -0.45 -6.94
CA CYS A 82 -8.71 0.29 -5.72
C CYS A 82 -7.77 1.46 -6.07
N ILE A 83 -8.17 2.69 -5.79
CA ILE A 83 -7.39 3.89 -6.12
C ILE A 83 -6.77 4.56 -4.89
N THR A 84 -7.33 4.29 -3.72
CA THR A 84 -6.86 4.67 -2.39
C THR A 84 -7.54 3.71 -1.41
N PRO A 85 -7.08 3.55 -0.15
CA PRO A 85 -7.63 2.54 0.75
C PRO A 85 -9.16 2.62 0.82
N ASP A 86 -9.79 1.48 0.59
CA ASP A 86 -11.25 1.29 0.57
C ASP A 86 -12.07 2.10 -0.45
N ILE A 87 -11.44 2.79 -1.40
CA ILE A 87 -12.15 3.52 -2.45
C ILE A 87 -11.90 2.86 -3.81
N CYS A 88 -13.00 2.41 -4.40
CA CYS A 88 -13.01 1.80 -5.74
C CYS A 88 -13.37 2.82 -6.82
N THR A 89 -12.67 2.76 -7.95
CA THR A 89 -13.15 3.30 -9.22
C THR A 89 -13.71 2.17 -10.06
N CYS A 90 -14.98 2.28 -10.45
CA CYS A 90 -15.65 1.22 -11.21
C CYS A 90 -15.36 1.28 -12.70
N GLU A 91 -15.35 0.10 -13.31
CA GLU A 91 -15.33 -0.04 -14.76
C GLU A 91 -16.66 0.43 -15.38
N LEU A 92 -16.63 0.72 -16.68
CA LEU A 92 -17.81 1.18 -17.40
C LEU A 92 -18.97 0.17 -17.26
N GLY A 93 -20.15 0.66 -16.86
CA GLY A 93 -21.33 -0.18 -16.69
C GLY A 93 -21.45 -0.84 -15.33
N TRP A 94 -20.57 -0.52 -14.38
CA TRP A 94 -20.65 -0.97 -12.99
C TRP A 94 -20.76 0.21 -12.01
N THR A 95 -21.39 -0.03 -10.87
CA THR A 95 -21.62 0.94 -9.80
C THR A 95 -21.64 0.27 -8.43
N GLY A 96 -21.93 1.06 -7.40
CA GLY A 96 -21.83 0.70 -5.99
C GLY A 96 -20.41 0.87 -5.45
N ASP A 97 -20.28 0.95 -4.13
CA ASP A 97 -19.01 1.25 -3.44
C ASP A 97 -17.90 0.22 -3.74
N ARG A 98 -18.29 -1.01 -4.11
CA ARG A 98 -17.38 -2.12 -4.46
C ARG A 98 -17.50 -2.56 -5.92
N CYS A 99 -18.14 -1.75 -6.77
CA CYS A 99 -18.30 -2.03 -8.21
C CYS A 99 -18.95 -3.39 -8.48
N ASN A 100 -19.91 -3.76 -7.63
CA ASN A 100 -20.58 -5.04 -7.62
C ASN A 100 -22.03 -4.96 -8.17
N VAL A 101 -22.49 -3.77 -8.53
CA VAL A 101 -23.82 -3.54 -9.10
C VAL A 101 -23.68 -3.23 -10.58
N ALA A 102 -24.28 -4.05 -11.44
CA ALA A 102 -24.30 -3.78 -12.87
C ALA A 102 -25.31 -2.67 -13.21
N ILE A 103 -24.99 -1.87 -14.21
CA ILE A 103 -25.87 -0.84 -14.77
C ILE A 103 -26.50 -1.39 -16.04
N CYS A 104 -27.83 -1.40 -16.09
CA CYS A 104 -28.61 -1.70 -17.30
C CYS A 104 -29.37 -0.44 -17.71
N TYR A 105 -29.18 -0.01 -18.95
CA TYR A 105 -29.95 1.09 -19.52
C TYR A 105 -30.42 0.76 -20.95
N PRO A 106 -31.73 0.57 -21.19
CA PRO A 106 -32.84 0.67 -20.23
C PRO A 106 -32.77 -0.37 -19.11
N GLU A 107 -33.48 -0.12 -18.01
CA GLU A 107 -33.60 -1.07 -16.90
C GLU A 107 -34.33 -2.36 -17.35
N CYS A 108 -33.95 -3.49 -16.77
CA CYS A 108 -34.65 -4.76 -16.94
C CYS A 108 -36.07 -4.66 -16.34
N ILE A 109 -37.09 -5.09 -17.07
CA ILE A 109 -38.48 -4.96 -16.63
C ILE A 109 -38.86 -6.10 -15.68
N ASN A 110 -38.71 -7.36 -16.12
CA ASN A 110 -39.04 -8.55 -15.33
C ASN A 110 -37.83 -9.49 -15.15
N GLY A 111 -36.70 -8.92 -14.76
CA GLY A 111 -35.45 -9.65 -14.55
C GLY A 111 -34.42 -8.84 -13.79
N ASP A 112 -33.33 -9.48 -13.41
CA ASP A 112 -32.22 -8.85 -12.69
C ASP A 112 -31.12 -8.42 -13.67
N CYS A 113 -30.51 -7.25 -13.42
CA CYS A 113 -29.32 -6.81 -14.14
C CYS A 113 -28.10 -7.56 -13.59
N VAL A 114 -27.62 -8.57 -14.32
CA VAL A 114 -26.53 -9.47 -13.86
C VAL A 114 -25.15 -9.09 -14.39
N ALA A 115 -25.11 -8.31 -15.47
CA ALA A 115 -23.92 -7.71 -16.05
C ALA A 115 -24.32 -6.43 -16.81
N PRO A 116 -23.38 -5.56 -17.21
CA PRO A 116 -23.71 -4.33 -17.91
C PRO A 116 -24.64 -4.57 -19.11
N ASN A 117 -25.82 -3.95 -19.09
CA ASN A 117 -26.88 -4.13 -20.11
C ASN A 117 -27.30 -5.59 -20.38
N THR A 118 -27.15 -6.48 -19.41
CA THR A 118 -27.53 -7.90 -19.53
C THR A 118 -28.54 -8.27 -18.46
N CYS A 119 -29.76 -8.58 -18.90
CA CYS A 119 -30.86 -8.97 -18.04
C CYS A 119 -30.97 -10.50 -17.92
N ASN A 120 -31.16 -10.99 -16.71
CA ASN A 120 -31.56 -12.37 -16.45
C ASN A 120 -33.06 -12.41 -16.15
N CYS A 121 -33.85 -12.92 -17.09
CA CYS A 121 -35.30 -12.86 -17.01
C CYS A 121 -35.89 -13.88 -16.04
N THR A 122 -36.93 -13.45 -15.33
CA THR A 122 -37.76 -14.36 -14.54
C THR A 122 -38.54 -15.31 -15.46
N VAL A 123 -38.90 -16.49 -14.94
CA VAL A 123 -39.55 -17.54 -15.75
C VAL A 123 -40.84 -17.01 -16.39
N GLY A 124 -40.93 -17.16 -17.72
CA GLY A 124 -42.07 -16.71 -18.53
C GLY A 124 -41.88 -15.35 -19.20
N TRP A 125 -40.74 -14.68 -18.98
CA TRP A 125 -40.37 -13.44 -19.67
C TRP A 125 -39.19 -13.66 -20.62
N GLU A 126 -39.17 -12.91 -21.72
CA GLU A 126 -38.23 -13.09 -22.82
C GLU A 126 -37.74 -11.74 -23.36
N GLY A 127 -36.75 -11.77 -24.25
CA GLY A 127 -36.18 -10.57 -24.86
C GLY A 127 -35.12 -9.86 -24.01
N ASP A 128 -34.45 -8.89 -24.62
CA ASP A 128 -33.25 -8.24 -24.04
C ASP A 128 -33.54 -7.45 -22.75
N LEU A 129 -34.79 -7.03 -22.51
CA LEU A 129 -35.22 -6.29 -21.32
C LEU A 129 -36.25 -7.06 -20.48
N CYS A 130 -36.50 -8.35 -20.78
CA CYS A 130 -37.50 -9.19 -20.11
C CYS A 130 -38.93 -8.62 -20.17
N GLN A 131 -39.41 -8.36 -21.40
CA GLN A 131 -40.68 -7.69 -21.70
C GLN A 131 -41.77 -8.59 -22.27
#